data_AF-A0A3R7MQ36-F1
#
_entry.id   AF-A0A3R7MQ36-F1
#
_cell.length_a   1.000
_cell.length_b   1.000
_cell.length_c   1.000
_cell.angle_alpha   90.00
_cell.angle_beta   90.00
_cell.angle_gamma   90.00
#
_symmetry.space_group_name_H-M   'P 1'
#
loop_
_entity.id
_entity.type
_entity.pdbx_description
1 polymer ?
#
loop_
_entity_poly.entity_id
_entity_poly.type
_entity_poly.pdbx_seq_one_letter_code
_entity_poly.pdbx_strand_id
1 'polypeptide(L)'
;MSSKLVTRRNDERKAKPCTIARMAAIQKKIVQIDRRLSSLQFTGNLNETVGDVTPQEDMDSSVMHMLSVDLCQLAASGDAVGVRTLLNCGVDTDCRDYDEQTPLHIASALGHVHVVCLLLEFGADPALLDKTEKTPLKLAEENHHSDVVQLLLKHSEAHRQEIDTCSRSDSSLFDSPLTCGHRDFSRIPQPMMGTLIVIMVGLPGSGKTYIAKQIQRYFQWNGLPSSIFSRSSYEDNFEGESRISSALANDMTQFIAETDGVAVLDGTSCSPSSRRALMSAIKETERIPPNRVVFVEVVNNDPEILQLNVNHMKEMNPDVPETFVDDYYASIEQLKTVYKPLNPTADKDLTYIRIEDQVTYALNNISGWMPTRLFYMLHNLCHAPSNLYLTRAGEYVDLVAGRIGGNSRLTERGQAYSEALFEYFQQEVQLNKVTIMSSCALRCTETVQRFEEQSVLQQVGAVNPQSEALKLSCRVVYLPTLDNVNHGDCDGQLFSDVRRTMPGTLLQMQADPYHTAWPNGECIHQLYNARLEPHIHDIQASTEPVLVVSHLVLLQGLYSYFVSENDRFVAPQNAYQIEIPLESVIKIRRVGVNRIAEIIDLSKEVDKIERRRTGKVTKPTKHSELDIFYSTAKR
;
A
#
# COMPACT_ATOMS: atom_id res chain seq x y z
N MET A 1 21.13 -70.74 0.55
CA MET A 1 22.13 -69.80 1.10
C MET A 1 21.69 -68.39 0.75
N SER A 2 21.63 -67.54 1.76
CA SER A 2 20.98 -66.24 1.79
C SER A 2 21.42 -65.25 0.72
N SER A 3 20.47 -64.52 0.13
CA SER A 3 20.71 -63.13 -0.30
C SER A 3 19.43 -62.30 -0.13
N LYS A 4 19.60 -61.15 0.53
CA LYS A 4 18.58 -60.16 0.88
C LYS A 4 18.28 -59.27 -0.33
N LEU A 5 17.01 -58.94 -0.58
CA LEU A 5 16.57 -57.75 -1.32
C LEU A 5 15.20 -57.34 -0.78
N VAL A 6 15.17 -56.54 0.29
CA VAL A 6 14.90 -55.09 0.27
C VAL A 6 13.51 -54.78 -0.31
N THR A 7 12.49 -54.91 0.51
CA THR A 7 11.21 -54.21 0.35
C THR A 7 11.40 -52.77 0.80
N ARG A 8 11.34 -51.82 -0.14
CA ARG A 8 11.29 -50.38 0.14
C ARG A 8 10.03 -50.10 0.98
N ARG A 9 10.22 -49.64 2.22
CA ARG A 9 9.17 -48.95 2.98
C ARG A 9 8.97 -47.58 2.34
N ASN A 10 7.73 -47.28 1.97
CA ASN A 10 7.32 -45.93 1.59
C ASN A 10 7.41 -45.05 2.84
N ASP A 11 8.44 -44.20 2.91
CA ASP A 11 8.45 -43.07 3.84
C ASP A 11 7.43 -42.03 3.32
N GLU A 12 6.26 -42.00 3.96
CA GLU A 12 5.34 -40.87 3.86
C GLU A 12 6.04 -39.63 4.40
N ARG A 13 6.54 -38.77 3.49
CA ARG A 13 6.95 -37.41 3.84
C ARG A 13 5.74 -36.67 4.41
N LYS A 14 5.64 -36.57 5.74
CA LYS A 14 4.71 -35.66 6.42
C LYS A 14 4.95 -34.25 5.89
N ALA A 15 4.01 -33.75 5.08
CA ALA A 15 4.04 -32.40 4.58
C ALA A 15 4.08 -31.41 5.76
N LYS A 16 4.99 -30.44 5.72
CA LYS A 16 5.01 -29.32 6.67
C LYS A 16 3.64 -28.64 6.63
N PRO A 17 2.97 -28.41 7.78
CA PRO A 17 1.68 -27.74 7.79
C PRO A 17 1.82 -26.34 7.19
N CYS A 18 0.96 -25.99 6.24
CA CYS A 18 0.99 -24.69 5.60
C CYS A 18 0.79 -23.58 6.65
N THR A 19 1.28 -22.38 6.35
CA THR A 19 1.20 -21.19 7.22
C THR A 19 -0.21 -20.96 7.74
N ILE A 20 -1.22 -21.29 6.94
CA ILE A 20 -2.65 -21.19 7.26
C ILE A 20 -3.07 -22.16 8.38
N ALA A 21 -2.56 -23.40 8.36
CA ALA A 21 -2.83 -24.37 9.42
C ALA A 21 -2.15 -23.99 10.75
N ARG A 22 -0.97 -23.36 10.69
CA ARG A 22 -0.30 -22.77 11.87
C ARG A 22 -1.05 -21.57 12.41
N MET A 23 -1.54 -20.67 11.55
CA MET A 23 -2.37 -19.52 11.96
C MET A 23 -3.69 -19.96 12.60
N ALA A 24 -4.36 -20.97 12.03
CA ALA A 24 -5.57 -21.54 12.63
C ALA A 24 -5.33 -22.18 14.01
N ALA A 25 -4.16 -22.80 14.22
CA ALA A 25 -3.77 -23.33 15.52
C ALA A 25 -3.46 -22.21 16.55
N ILE A 26 -2.87 -21.10 16.11
CA ILE A 26 -2.61 -19.92 16.93
C ILE A 26 -3.93 -19.23 17.32
N GLN A 27 -4.86 -19.04 16.37
CA GLN A 27 -6.19 -18.49 16.65
C GLN A 27 -6.94 -19.35 17.68
N LYS A 28 -6.87 -20.68 17.57
CA LYS A 28 -7.46 -21.60 18.56
C LYS A 28 -6.86 -21.43 19.96
N LYS A 29 -5.55 -21.22 20.05
CA LYS A 29 -4.86 -20.98 21.33
C LYS A 29 -5.27 -19.64 21.93
N ILE A 30 -5.40 -18.57 21.13
CA ILE A 30 -5.86 -17.24 21.60
C ILE A 30 -7.28 -17.34 22.17
N VAL A 31 -8.21 -17.99 21.47
CA VAL A 31 -9.58 -18.21 21.96
C VAL A 31 -9.61 -19.05 23.24
N GLN A 32 -8.69 -20.01 23.39
CA GLN A 32 -8.56 -20.81 24.60
C GLN A 32 -8.01 -19.99 25.77
N ILE A 33 -7.08 -19.06 25.52
CA ILE A 33 -6.54 -18.12 26.50
C ILE A 33 -7.61 -17.11 26.93
N ASP A 34 -8.38 -16.53 26.01
CA ASP A 34 -9.47 -15.61 26.33
C ASP A 34 -10.58 -16.25 27.16
N ARG A 35 -10.93 -17.52 26.87
CA ARG A 35 -11.85 -18.28 27.73
C ARG A 35 -11.29 -18.51 29.12
N ARG A 36 -9.97 -18.74 29.22
CA ARG A 36 -9.28 -18.94 30.50
C ARG A 36 -9.22 -17.64 31.31
N LEU A 37 -8.93 -16.51 30.65
CA LEU A 37 -8.97 -15.17 31.25
C LEU A 37 -10.37 -14.78 31.70
N SER A 38 -11.39 -15.10 30.89
CA SER A 38 -12.80 -14.90 31.24
C SER A 38 -13.22 -15.76 32.44
N SER A 39 -12.70 -16.98 32.54
CA SER A 39 -12.95 -17.86 33.70
C SER A 39 -12.24 -17.40 34.98
N LEU A 40 -11.07 -16.77 34.85
CA LEU A 40 -10.30 -16.20 35.96
C LEU A 40 -10.91 -14.90 36.48
N GLN A 41 -11.58 -14.11 35.62
CA GLN A 41 -12.33 -12.93 36.03
C GLN A 41 -13.60 -13.24 36.85
N PHE A 42 -14.05 -14.50 36.87
CA PHE A 42 -15.22 -14.93 37.64
C PHE A 42 -14.86 -15.49 39.03
N THR A 43 -13.57 -15.75 39.31
CA THR A 43 -13.10 -16.25 40.61
C THR A 43 -12.22 -15.22 41.28
N GLY A 44 -12.85 -14.30 42.01
CA GLY A 44 -12.16 -13.48 42.99
C GLY A 44 -11.76 -14.31 44.21
N ASN A 45 -10.55 -14.03 44.69
CA ASN A 45 -9.94 -14.31 46.00
C ASN A 45 -9.02 -15.54 46.22
N LEU A 46 -7.81 -15.14 46.66
CA LEU A 46 -6.88 -15.71 47.65
C LEU A 46 -5.86 -16.78 47.25
N ASN A 47 -4.59 -16.35 47.36
CA ASN A 47 -3.42 -17.04 47.89
C ASN A 47 -3.27 -18.52 47.55
N GLU A 48 -2.38 -18.82 46.60
CA GLU A 48 -1.61 -20.05 46.67
C GLU A 48 -0.20 -19.84 46.10
N THR A 49 0.71 -20.53 46.75
CA THR A 49 2.17 -20.41 46.79
C THR A 49 2.87 -20.47 45.43
N VAL A 50 3.93 -19.67 45.31
CA VAL A 50 4.98 -19.78 44.28
C VAL A 50 5.55 -21.20 44.32
N GLY A 51 5.00 -22.06 43.47
CA GLY A 51 5.56 -23.35 43.13
C GLY A 51 6.61 -23.13 42.06
N ASP A 52 7.85 -23.40 42.44
CA ASP A 52 9.01 -23.61 41.59
C ASP A 52 8.63 -24.52 40.40
N VAL A 53 8.52 -23.94 39.22
CA VAL A 53 8.44 -24.66 37.95
C VAL A 53 9.54 -24.09 37.08
N THR A 54 10.71 -24.72 37.15
CA THR A 54 11.67 -24.70 36.05
C THR A 54 11.01 -25.34 34.82
N PRO A 55 10.83 -24.63 33.70
CA PRO A 55 10.61 -25.26 32.41
C PRO A 55 11.95 -25.23 31.68
N GLN A 56 12.77 -26.25 31.91
CA GLN A 56 13.58 -26.79 30.81
C GLN A 56 12.59 -27.46 29.84
N GLU A 57 11.93 -26.62 29.04
CA GLU A 57 11.37 -27.02 27.77
C GLU A 57 12.31 -26.42 26.72
N ASP A 58 12.97 -27.29 25.96
CA ASP A 58 13.85 -26.91 24.85
C ASP A 58 13.08 -26.03 23.86
N MET A 59 13.16 -24.71 24.04
CA MET A 59 12.70 -23.73 23.06
C MET A 59 13.50 -23.97 21.78
N ASP A 60 12.78 -24.29 20.70
CA ASP A 60 13.34 -24.56 19.37
C ASP A 60 14.39 -23.48 19.03
N SER A 61 15.61 -23.87 18.64
CA SER A 61 16.73 -22.92 18.36
C SER A 61 16.34 -21.80 17.38
N SER A 62 15.35 -22.05 16.51
CA SER A 62 14.76 -21.05 15.61
C SER A 62 13.87 -20.01 16.30
N VAL A 63 13.19 -20.38 17.40
CA VAL A 63 12.39 -19.45 18.22
C VAL A 63 13.31 -18.57 19.05
N MET A 64 14.39 -19.12 19.62
CA MET A 64 15.40 -18.32 20.33
C MET A 64 16.12 -17.32 19.40
N HIS A 65 16.39 -17.70 18.15
CA HIS A 65 16.96 -16.77 17.15
C HIS A 65 15.97 -15.67 16.74
N MET A 66 14.67 -15.97 16.65
CA MET A 66 13.63 -14.98 16.37
C MET A 66 13.49 -13.96 17.51
N LEU A 67 13.47 -14.45 18.75
CA LEU A 67 13.34 -13.59 19.94
C LEU A 67 14.58 -12.72 20.18
N SER A 68 15.77 -13.16 19.80
CA SER A 68 16.99 -12.35 19.85
C SER A 68 16.99 -11.24 18.79
N VAL A 69 16.53 -11.53 17.56
CA VAL A 69 16.33 -10.50 16.53
C VAL A 69 15.30 -9.47 16.98
N ASP A 70 14.19 -9.92 17.59
CA ASP A 70 13.16 -9.03 18.13
C ASP A 70 13.69 -8.17 19.30
N LEU A 71 14.58 -8.72 20.15
CA LEU A 71 15.23 -7.97 21.22
C LEU A 71 16.12 -6.84 20.67
N CYS A 72 16.92 -7.12 19.63
CA CYS A 72 17.72 -6.09 18.94
C CYS A 72 16.85 -5.00 18.29
N GLN A 73 15.72 -5.39 17.68
CA GLN A 73 14.78 -4.45 17.06
C GLN A 73 14.08 -3.56 18.08
N LEU A 74 13.69 -4.10 19.24
CA LEU A 74 13.09 -3.33 20.34
C LEU A 74 14.12 -2.44 21.04
N ALA A 75 15.37 -2.90 21.13
CA ALA A 75 16.47 -2.06 21.59
C ALA A 75 16.73 -0.90 20.61
N ALA A 76 16.55 -1.11 19.30
CA ALA A 76 16.64 -0.05 18.30
C ALA A 76 15.49 0.98 18.41
N SER A 77 14.27 0.53 18.71
CA SER A 77 13.10 1.41 18.83
C SER A 77 13.04 2.17 20.17
N GLY A 78 13.79 1.73 21.18
CA GLY A 78 13.76 2.32 22.52
C GLY A 78 12.61 1.84 23.40
N ASP A 79 11.91 0.75 23.02
CA ASP A 79 10.77 0.22 23.76
C ASP A 79 11.21 -0.57 25.01
N ALA A 80 11.37 0.15 26.12
CA ALA A 80 11.75 -0.40 27.42
C ALA A 80 10.76 -1.46 27.97
N VAL A 81 9.46 -1.37 27.62
CA VAL A 81 8.46 -2.33 28.09
C VAL A 81 8.58 -3.63 27.32
N GLY A 82 8.70 -3.55 25.99
CA GLY A 82 8.95 -4.70 25.13
C GLY A 82 10.24 -5.44 25.50
N VAL A 83 11.34 -4.70 25.67
CA VAL A 83 12.64 -5.26 26.09
C VAL A 83 12.53 -5.98 27.43
N ARG A 84 11.93 -5.37 28.45
CA ARG A 84 11.74 -6.00 29.78
C ARG A 84 10.91 -7.28 29.69
N THR A 85 9.90 -7.29 28.83
CA THR A 85 9.02 -8.46 28.66
C THR A 85 9.78 -9.63 28.04
N LEU A 86 10.63 -9.37 27.04
CA LEU A 86 11.47 -10.40 26.40
C LEU A 86 12.58 -10.91 27.34
N LEU A 87 13.23 -10.03 28.09
CA LEU A 87 14.27 -10.44 29.05
C LEU A 87 13.71 -11.33 30.17
N ASN A 88 12.48 -11.06 30.62
CA ASN A 88 11.77 -11.93 31.57
C ASN A 88 11.42 -13.31 30.98
N CYS A 89 11.42 -13.46 29.65
CA CYS A 89 11.25 -14.75 28.97
C CYS A 89 12.56 -15.55 28.84
N GLY A 90 13.68 -15.05 29.37
CA GLY A 90 14.97 -15.76 29.37
C GLY A 90 15.75 -15.66 28.06
N VAL A 91 15.51 -14.60 27.28
CA VAL A 91 16.30 -14.31 26.07
C VAL A 91 17.70 -13.87 26.46
N ASP A 92 18.71 -14.36 25.73
CA ASP A 92 20.11 -13.99 25.91
C ASP A 92 20.32 -12.48 25.68
N THR A 93 20.83 -11.79 26.69
CA THR A 93 21.10 -10.34 26.66
C THR A 93 22.24 -9.97 25.71
N ASP A 94 23.15 -10.91 25.45
CA ASP A 94 24.34 -10.71 24.62
C ASP A 94 24.18 -11.27 23.21
N CYS A 95 22.92 -11.47 22.78
CA CYS A 95 22.63 -11.94 21.43
C CYS A 95 23.20 -10.98 20.38
N ARG A 96 23.75 -11.52 19.29
CA ARG A 96 24.40 -10.74 18.23
C ARG A 96 23.55 -10.71 16.97
N ASP A 97 23.43 -9.54 16.37
CA ASP A 97 22.84 -9.38 15.04
C ASP A 97 23.83 -9.68 13.90
N TYR A 98 23.43 -9.43 12.66
CA TYR A 98 24.25 -9.67 11.46
C TYR A 98 25.53 -8.81 11.38
N ASP A 99 25.61 -7.73 12.15
CA ASP A 99 26.77 -6.85 12.28
C ASP A 99 27.49 -7.05 13.63
N GLU A 100 27.27 -8.22 14.25
CA GLU A 100 27.81 -8.61 15.55
C GLU A 100 27.47 -7.64 16.69
N GLN A 101 26.44 -6.80 16.51
CA GLN A 101 25.99 -5.86 17.52
C GLN A 101 25.08 -6.55 18.52
N THR A 102 25.31 -6.27 19.80
CA THR A 102 24.39 -6.67 20.87
C THR A 102 23.28 -5.63 21.05
N PRO A 103 22.13 -5.98 21.67
CA PRO A 103 21.09 -5.02 22.04
C PRO A 103 21.66 -3.81 22.79
N LEU A 104 22.73 -4.02 23.58
CA LEU A 104 23.42 -2.94 24.30
C LEU A 104 24.19 -2.00 23.36
N HIS A 105 24.83 -2.52 22.30
CA HIS A 105 25.45 -1.68 21.26
C HIS A 105 24.41 -0.79 20.57
N ILE A 106 23.29 -1.38 20.18
CA ILE A 106 22.21 -0.69 19.45
C ILE A 106 21.57 0.38 20.33
N ALA A 107 21.19 0.04 21.57
CA ALA A 107 20.60 0.99 22.51
C ALA A 107 21.57 2.12 22.88
N SER A 108 22.88 1.82 22.98
CA SER A 108 23.91 2.81 23.29
C SER A 108 24.21 3.74 22.11
N ALA A 109 24.24 3.20 20.89
CA ALA A 109 24.41 3.97 19.67
C ALA A 109 23.24 4.93 19.41
N LEU A 110 22.03 4.60 19.86
CA LEU A 110 20.84 5.43 19.66
C LEU A 110 20.45 6.29 20.87
N GLY A 111 21.17 6.16 21.99
CA GLY A 111 20.97 7.01 23.17
C GLY A 111 19.78 6.61 24.06
N HIS A 112 19.31 5.37 23.97
CA HIS A 112 18.13 4.90 24.71
C HIS A 112 18.46 4.56 26.17
N VAL A 113 18.61 5.59 27.01
CA VAL A 113 19.06 5.48 28.43
C VAL A 113 18.27 4.43 29.23
N HIS A 114 16.94 4.38 29.09
CA HIS A 114 16.10 3.43 29.85
C HIS A 114 16.31 1.98 29.41
N VAL A 115 16.54 1.74 28.12
CA VAL A 115 16.84 0.40 27.59
C VAL A 115 18.23 -0.04 28.01
N VAL A 116 19.21 0.87 27.99
CA VAL A 116 20.57 0.61 28.49
C VAL A 116 20.56 0.24 29.97
N CYS A 117 19.82 0.97 30.82
CA CYS A 117 19.62 0.59 32.23
C CYS A 117 19.09 -0.84 32.36
N LEU A 118 18.02 -1.17 31.61
CA LEU A 118 17.38 -2.48 31.68
C LEU A 118 18.31 -3.62 31.24
N LEU A 119 19.06 -3.44 30.16
CA LEU A 119 19.98 -4.46 29.66
C LEU A 119 21.12 -4.71 30.66
N LEU A 120 21.64 -3.66 31.29
CA LEU A 120 22.67 -3.79 32.33
C LEU A 120 22.13 -4.41 33.62
N GLU A 121 20.90 -4.09 34.03
CA GLU A 121 20.21 -4.73 35.17
C GLU A 121 20.04 -6.24 34.97
N PHE A 122 19.85 -6.68 33.72
CA PHE A 122 19.73 -8.09 33.34
C PHE A 122 21.08 -8.75 32.98
N GLY A 123 22.21 -8.04 33.16
CA GLY A 123 23.54 -8.61 33.07
C GLY A 123 24.21 -8.59 31.69
N ALA A 124 23.78 -7.73 30.77
CA ALA A 124 24.45 -7.55 29.47
C ALA A 124 25.91 -7.10 29.64
N ASP A 125 26.83 -7.69 28.88
CA ASP A 125 28.26 -7.38 28.98
C ASP A 125 28.63 -6.10 28.19
N PRO A 126 29.04 -5.01 28.88
CA PRO A 126 29.42 -3.76 28.22
C PRO A 126 30.81 -3.79 27.56
N ALA A 127 31.57 -4.88 27.69
CA ALA A 127 32.90 -5.04 27.11
C ALA A 127 32.90 -5.73 25.73
N LEU A 128 31.76 -6.24 25.29
CA LEU A 128 31.63 -6.88 23.97
C LEU A 128 31.93 -5.88 22.85
N LEU A 129 32.48 -6.41 21.76
CA LEU A 129 32.86 -5.66 20.57
C LEU A 129 31.90 -5.98 19.43
N ASP A 130 31.50 -4.97 18.68
CA ASP A 130 30.82 -5.14 17.40
C ASP A 130 31.81 -5.49 16.26
N LYS A 131 31.28 -5.72 15.06
CA LYS A 131 32.06 -6.01 13.85
C LYS A 131 33.04 -4.92 13.43
N THR A 132 32.93 -3.71 14.00
CA THR A 132 33.87 -2.60 13.82
C THR A 132 34.86 -2.46 14.98
N GLU A 133 34.92 -3.47 15.86
CA GLU A 133 35.74 -3.53 17.07
C GLU A 133 35.43 -2.40 18.06
N LYS A 134 34.19 -1.92 18.11
CA LYS A 134 33.74 -0.87 19.02
C LYS A 134 32.93 -1.44 20.17
N THR A 135 33.14 -0.91 21.37
CA THR A 135 32.31 -1.19 22.54
C THR A 135 31.03 -0.35 22.53
N PRO A 136 29.96 -0.73 23.25
CA PRO A 136 28.77 0.10 23.41
C PRO A 136 29.07 1.50 23.95
N LEU A 137 30.07 1.62 24.84
CA LEU A 137 30.56 2.90 25.33
C LEU A 137 31.14 3.75 24.20
N LYS A 138 31.94 3.15 23.31
CA LYS A 138 32.54 3.88 22.19
C LYS A 138 31.49 4.37 21.20
N LEU A 139 30.46 3.56 20.95
CA LEU A 139 29.32 3.97 20.12
C LEU A 139 28.52 5.11 20.76
N ALA A 140 28.29 5.09 22.08
CA ALA A 140 27.63 6.18 22.78
C ALA A 140 28.44 7.49 22.77
N GLU A 141 29.78 7.40 22.87
CA GLU A 141 30.68 8.55 22.74
C GLU A 141 30.66 9.15 21.33
N GLU A 142 30.76 8.29 20.30
CA GLU A 142 30.75 8.69 18.89
C GLU A 142 29.44 9.36 18.49
N ASN A 143 28.32 8.89 19.04
CA ASN A 143 26.99 9.45 18.80
C ASN A 143 26.59 10.55 19.81
N HIS A 144 27.52 11.01 20.66
CA HIS A 144 27.36 12.13 21.59
C HIS A 144 26.26 11.95 22.66
N HIS A 145 25.95 10.71 23.05
CA HIS A 145 24.95 10.40 24.07
C HIS A 145 25.53 10.44 25.49
N SER A 146 25.74 11.66 25.99
CA SER A 146 26.42 11.93 27.28
C SER A 146 25.80 11.19 28.47
N ASP A 147 24.47 11.05 28.51
CA ASP A 147 23.76 10.37 29.61
C ASP A 147 24.04 8.85 29.62
N VAL A 148 24.07 8.23 28.44
CA VAL A 148 24.44 6.82 28.27
C VAL A 148 25.91 6.58 28.59
N VAL A 149 26.78 7.50 28.17
CA VAL A 149 28.22 7.45 28.48
C VAL A 149 28.45 7.47 30.00
N GLN A 150 27.78 8.37 30.74
CA GLN A 150 27.88 8.42 32.20
C GLN A 150 27.39 7.13 32.86
N LEU A 151 26.29 6.56 32.36
CA LEU A 151 25.69 5.34 32.87
C LEU A 151 26.61 4.13 32.64
N LEU A 152 27.14 3.97 31.42
CA LEU A 152 28.08 2.90 31.07
C LEU A 152 29.43 3.06 31.79
N LEU A 153 29.94 4.29 31.95
CA LEU A 153 31.17 4.55 32.72
C LEU A 153 30.99 4.14 34.18
N LYS A 154 29.88 4.53 34.81
CA LYS A 154 29.54 4.14 36.19
C LYS A 154 29.44 2.62 36.35
N HIS A 155 28.91 1.92 35.36
CA HIS A 155 28.81 0.46 35.37
C HIS A 155 30.16 -0.22 35.08
N SER A 156 31.02 0.40 34.26
CA SER A 156 32.36 -0.10 33.93
C SER A 156 33.37 0.12 35.07
N GLU A 157 33.28 1.22 35.83
CA GLU A 157 34.13 1.49 36.99
C GLU A 157 33.88 0.50 38.14
N ALA A 158 32.66 -0.03 38.25
CA ALA A 158 32.34 -1.12 39.17
C ALA A 158 32.98 -2.47 38.78
N HIS A 159 33.28 -2.68 37.48
CA HIS A 159 33.93 -3.88 36.95
C HIS A 159 35.45 -3.72 36.70
N ARG A 160 35.98 -2.50 36.73
CA ARG A 160 37.40 -2.18 36.42
C ARG A 160 38.41 -2.53 37.52
N GLN A 161 38.00 -3.21 38.60
CA GLN A 161 38.95 -3.82 39.54
C GLN A 161 39.54 -5.16 39.03
N GLU A 162 39.05 -5.74 37.93
CA GLU A 162 39.49 -7.08 37.50
C GLU A 162 40.17 -7.17 36.13
N ILE A 163 40.15 -6.14 35.27
CA ILE A 163 40.72 -6.25 33.91
C ILE A 163 41.43 -4.94 33.50
N ASP A 164 42.57 -4.68 34.15
CA ASP A 164 43.52 -3.65 33.71
C ASP A 164 44.70 -4.36 33.04
N THR A 165 44.78 -4.33 31.70
CA THR A 165 46.05 -4.33 30.96
C THR A 165 45.83 -4.18 29.44
N CYS A 166 46.59 -3.23 28.88
CA CYS A 166 46.96 -3.04 27.47
C CYS A 166 46.22 -2.00 26.60
N SER A 167 46.84 -0.80 26.60
CA SER A 167 47.43 -0.08 25.44
C SER A 167 46.51 0.38 24.29
N ARG A 168 46.12 1.66 24.19
CA ARG A 168 46.87 2.86 23.70
C ARG A 168 47.57 2.71 22.34
N SER A 169 47.02 3.40 21.33
CA SER A 169 47.67 4.40 20.43
C SER A 169 46.64 4.84 19.36
N ASP A 170 46.02 6.01 19.44
CA ASP A 170 46.47 7.35 19.01
C ASP A 170 46.40 7.65 17.49
N SER A 171 45.84 8.86 17.23
CA SER A 171 46.02 9.77 16.08
C SER A 171 45.31 9.42 14.75
N SER A 172 44.16 10.03 14.44
CA SER A 172 43.90 11.41 13.97
C SER A 172 43.96 11.55 12.44
N LEU A 173 42.82 11.88 11.82
CA LEU A 173 42.60 12.87 10.74
C LEU A 173 41.32 12.50 9.97
N PHE A 174 40.23 13.24 10.14
CA PHE A 174 39.55 14.00 9.08
C PHE A 174 38.27 14.68 9.62
N ASP A 175 38.11 15.93 9.17
CA ASP A 175 37.07 16.91 9.48
C ASP A 175 35.61 16.43 9.29
N SER A 176 34.73 16.99 10.12
CA SER A 176 33.25 16.88 10.08
C SER A 176 32.63 17.63 8.87
N PRO A 177 31.29 17.62 8.62
CA PRO A 177 30.21 16.88 9.31
C PRO A 177 29.19 16.19 8.37
N LEU A 178 28.78 14.97 8.70
CA LEU A 178 27.44 14.49 8.34
C LEU A 178 26.68 14.21 9.64
N THR A 179 26.00 15.24 10.11
CA THR A 179 24.93 15.15 11.10
C THR A 179 23.86 14.18 10.59
N CYS A 180 23.72 13.01 11.22
CA CYS A 180 22.54 12.17 11.05
C CYS A 180 21.43 12.72 11.96
N GLY A 181 20.63 13.64 11.41
CA GLY A 181 19.44 14.14 12.08
C GLY A 181 18.40 13.02 12.26
N HIS A 182 17.65 13.10 13.37
CA HIS A 182 16.35 12.47 13.52
C HIS A 182 15.57 12.51 12.19
N ARG A 183 14.99 11.38 11.76
CA ARG A 183 14.04 11.37 10.64
C ARG A 183 12.80 12.14 11.09
N ASP A 184 12.77 13.39 10.70
CA ASP A 184 11.67 14.30 10.93
C ASP A 184 10.47 13.86 10.08
N PHE A 185 9.54 13.11 10.68
CA PHE A 185 8.28 12.69 10.04
C PHE A 185 7.36 13.89 9.75
N SER A 186 7.68 15.08 10.25
CA SER A 186 7.00 16.34 9.89
C SER A 186 7.36 16.84 8.48
N ARG A 187 8.40 16.28 7.84
CA ARG A 187 8.72 16.61 6.45
C ARG A 187 7.65 16.03 5.54
N ILE A 188 6.90 16.94 4.92
CA ILE A 188 6.00 16.64 3.81
C ILE A 188 6.83 15.85 2.77
N PRO A 189 6.38 14.64 2.36
CA PRO A 189 7.03 13.86 1.31
C PRO A 189 7.27 14.76 0.11
N GLN A 190 8.47 14.70 -0.45
CA GLN A 190 8.70 15.43 -1.68
C GLN A 190 7.83 14.80 -2.78
N PRO A 191 7.17 15.61 -3.62
CA PRO A 191 6.45 15.10 -4.78
C PRO A 191 7.42 14.29 -5.65
N MET A 192 6.88 13.36 -6.43
CA MET A 192 7.70 12.66 -7.41
C MET A 192 8.40 13.65 -8.34
N MET A 193 9.70 13.48 -8.56
CA MET A 193 10.48 14.33 -9.46
C MET A 193 11.29 13.49 -10.43
N GLY A 194 11.07 13.67 -11.73
CA GLY A 194 11.95 13.10 -12.74
C GLY A 194 11.28 12.89 -14.08
N THR A 195 12.12 12.61 -15.06
CA THR A 195 11.73 12.53 -16.46
C THR A 195 11.70 11.10 -16.95
N LEU A 196 10.70 10.75 -17.76
CA LEU A 196 10.56 9.40 -18.32
C LEU A 196 9.92 9.47 -19.70
N ILE A 197 10.50 8.79 -20.68
CA ILE A 197 9.84 8.54 -21.97
C ILE A 197 9.42 7.08 -21.99
N VAL A 198 8.14 6.82 -22.21
CA VAL A 198 7.60 5.47 -22.37
C VAL A 198 7.16 5.28 -23.81
N ILE A 199 7.66 4.23 -24.47
CA ILE A 199 7.34 3.91 -25.86
C ILE A 199 6.55 2.60 -25.90
N MET A 200 5.28 2.67 -26.29
CA MET A 200 4.42 1.50 -26.38
C MET A 200 4.74 0.69 -27.65
N VAL A 201 4.94 -0.62 -27.51
CA VAL A 201 5.24 -1.55 -28.61
C VAL A 201 4.23 -2.70 -28.59
N GLY A 202 3.82 -3.18 -29.76
CA GLY A 202 2.95 -4.36 -29.89
C GLY A 202 1.92 -4.22 -31.01
N LEU A 203 1.31 -5.32 -31.39
CA LEU A 203 0.31 -5.36 -32.46
C LEU A 203 -0.96 -4.57 -32.11
N PRO A 204 -1.73 -4.05 -33.09
CA PRO A 204 -3.05 -3.47 -32.82
C PRO A 204 -3.96 -4.46 -32.07
N GLY A 205 -4.80 -3.96 -31.16
CA GLY A 205 -5.72 -4.80 -30.36
C GLY A 205 -5.12 -5.45 -29.11
N SER A 206 -3.82 -5.28 -28.86
CA SER A 206 -3.14 -5.74 -27.63
C SER A 206 -3.45 -4.92 -26.36
N GLY A 207 -4.12 -3.77 -26.48
CA GLY A 207 -4.45 -2.92 -25.33
C GLY A 207 -3.40 -1.85 -24.97
N LYS A 208 -2.51 -1.48 -25.91
CA LYS A 208 -1.49 -0.43 -25.72
C LYS A 208 -2.07 0.89 -25.23
N THR A 209 -3.12 1.40 -25.89
CA THR A 209 -3.77 2.66 -25.53
C THR A 209 -4.35 2.61 -24.12
N TYR A 210 -4.87 1.46 -23.69
CA TYR A 210 -5.34 1.28 -22.32
C TYR A 210 -4.18 1.41 -21.33
N ILE A 211 -3.08 0.68 -21.55
CA ILE A 211 -1.89 0.77 -20.70
C ILE A 211 -1.31 2.18 -20.70
N ALA A 212 -1.23 2.85 -21.85
CA ALA A 212 -0.74 4.21 -21.98
C ALA A 212 -1.57 5.20 -21.12
N LYS A 213 -2.91 5.11 -21.17
CA LYS A 213 -3.79 5.91 -20.30
C LYS A 213 -3.63 5.57 -18.82
N GLN A 214 -3.38 4.31 -18.46
CA GLN A 214 -3.12 3.94 -17.05
C GLN A 214 -1.78 4.48 -16.55
N ILE A 215 -0.72 4.42 -17.37
CA ILE A 215 0.59 5.02 -17.07
C ILE A 215 0.43 6.53 -16.86
N GLN A 216 -0.25 7.20 -17.80
CA GLN A 216 -0.51 8.64 -17.72
C GLN A 216 -1.18 9.01 -16.40
N ARG A 217 -2.28 8.31 -16.08
CA ARG A 217 -3.07 8.51 -14.87
C ARG A 217 -2.24 8.30 -13.60
N TYR A 218 -1.47 7.23 -13.53
CA TYR A 218 -0.67 6.91 -12.36
C TYR A 218 0.35 8.00 -12.05
N PHE A 219 1.11 8.46 -13.05
CA PHE A 219 2.10 9.51 -12.84
C PHE A 219 1.46 10.88 -12.58
N GLN A 220 0.35 11.21 -13.26
CA GLN A 220 -0.43 12.43 -12.98
C GLN A 220 -0.94 12.48 -11.54
N TRP A 221 -1.47 11.36 -11.04
CA TRP A 221 -1.97 11.29 -9.66
C TRP A 221 -0.84 11.38 -8.63
N ASN A 222 0.37 10.94 -8.96
CA ASN A 222 1.55 11.16 -8.12
C ASN A 222 2.18 12.57 -8.25
N GLY A 223 1.56 13.45 -9.05
CA GLY A 223 1.96 14.86 -9.20
C GLY A 223 2.92 15.16 -10.36
N LEU A 224 3.20 14.19 -11.24
CA LEU A 224 4.03 14.40 -12.42
C LEU A 224 3.17 14.77 -13.64
N PRO A 225 3.49 15.85 -14.38
CA PRO A 225 2.81 16.15 -15.63
C PRO A 225 3.07 15.02 -16.62
N SER A 226 2.01 14.49 -17.24
CA SER A 226 2.16 13.44 -18.24
C SER A 226 1.24 13.63 -19.43
N SER A 227 1.77 13.36 -20.62
CA SER A 227 1.08 13.56 -21.91
C SER A 227 1.25 12.34 -22.79
N ILE A 228 0.18 12.03 -23.55
CA ILE A 228 0.18 10.94 -24.52
C ILE A 228 0.35 11.53 -25.92
N PHE A 229 1.35 11.05 -26.65
CA PHE A 229 1.61 11.37 -28.04
C PHE A 229 1.13 10.20 -28.90
N SER A 230 0.15 10.42 -29.77
CA SER A 230 -0.30 9.36 -30.70
C SER A 230 0.48 9.45 -32.00
N ARG A 231 1.09 8.35 -32.44
CA ARG A 231 1.81 8.32 -33.73
C ARG A 231 0.90 8.65 -34.93
N SER A 232 -0.37 8.26 -34.89
CA SER A 232 -1.32 8.53 -35.97
C SER A 232 -1.44 10.03 -36.29
N SER A 233 -1.41 10.89 -35.26
CA SER A 233 -1.51 12.34 -35.44
C SER A 233 -0.33 12.96 -36.18
N TYR A 234 0.82 12.27 -36.22
CA TYR A 234 2.02 12.73 -36.94
C TYR A 234 2.09 12.13 -38.35
N GLU A 235 1.51 10.95 -38.55
CA GLU A 235 1.40 10.32 -39.87
C GLU A 235 0.50 11.15 -40.81
N ASP A 236 -0.50 11.85 -40.27
CA ASP A 236 -1.34 12.78 -41.05
C ASP A 236 -0.58 14.02 -41.56
N ASN A 237 0.47 14.44 -40.85
CA ASN A 237 1.17 15.71 -41.09
C ASN A 237 2.55 15.55 -41.76
N PHE A 238 3.18 14.39 -41.62
CA PHE A 238 4.55 14.16 -42.09
C PHE A 238 4.65 12.88 -42.91
N GLU A 239 5.24 12.99 -44.11
CA GLU A 239 5.60 11.83 -44.93
C GLU A 239 7.02 11.34 -44.62
N GLY A 240 7.16 10.05 -44.32
CA GLY A 240 8.45 9.36 -44.16
C GLY A 240 8.85 9.10 -42.71
N GLU A 241 9.27 7.86 -42.44
CA GLU A 241 9.52 7.32 -41.10
C GLU A 241 10.57 8.09 -40.28
N SER A 242 11.64 8.56 -40.93
CA SER A 242 12.70 9.34 -40.27
C SER A 242 12.20 10.72 -39.84
N ARG A 243 11.36 11.38 -40.65
CA ARG A 243 10.79 12.69 -40.32
C ARG A 243 9.76 12.58 -39.19
N ILE A 244 8.88 11.58 -39.25
CA ILE A 244 7.92 11.28 -38.18
C ILE A 244 8.67 11.02 -36.86
N SER A 245 9.70 10.18 -36.89
CA SER A 245 10.49 9.85 -35.69
C SER A 245 11.22 11.07 -35.11
N SER A 246 11.72 11.96 -35.98
CA SER A 246 12.40 13.19 -35.56
C SER A 246 11.43 14.20 -34.95
N ALA A 247 10.26 14.40 -35.55
CA ALA A 247 9.21 15.26 -35.00
C ALA A 247 8.73 14.76 -33.64
N LEU A 248 8.42 13.45 -33.53
CA LEU A 248 8.04 12.82 -32.27
C LEU A 248 9.11 12.97 -31.18
N ALA A 249 10.38 12.72 -31.52
CA ALA A 249 11.48 12.85 -30.57
C ALA A 249 11.63 14.30 -30.07
N ASN A 250 11.51 15.29 -30.96
CA ASN A 250 11.60 16.70 -30.59
C ASN A 250 10.47 17.13 -29.66
N ASP A 251 9.22 16.78 -29.97
CA ASP A 251 8.05 17.19 -29.19
C ASP A 251 8.03 16.51 -27.81
N MET A 252 8.32 15.21 -27.75
CA MET A 252 8.41 14.48 -26.47
C MET A 252 9.52 15.03 -25.58
N THR A 253 10.71 15.28 -26.15
CA THR A 253 11.86 15.77 -25.36
C THR A 253 11.71 17.24 -24.98
N GLN A 254 11.02 18.05 -25.79
CA GLN A 254 10.66 19.41 -25.45
C GLN A 254 9.67 19.45 -24.28
N PHE A 255 8.59 18.65 -24.35
CA PHE A 255 7.63 18.53 -23.26
C PHE A 255 8.31 18.17 -21.94
N ILE A 256 9.24 17.22 -21.98
CA ILE A 256 9.99 16.80 -20.80
C ILE A 256 10.90 17.93 -20.29
N ALA A 257 11.58 18.66 -21.17
CA ALA A 257 12.45 19.75 -20.77
C ALA A 257 11.68 20.94 -20.15
N GLU A 258 10.41 21.14 -20.52
CA GLU A 258 9.56 22.20 -19.98
C GLU A 258 8.88 21.82 -18.67
N THR A 259 8.53 20.54 -18.50
CA THR A 259 7.62 20.09 -17.42
C THR A 259 8.25 19.14 -16.40
N ASP A 260 9.45 18.62 -16.65
CA ASP A 260 10.10 17.57 -15.86
C ASP A 260 9.17 16.35 -15.60
N GLY A 261 8.43 15.94 -16.64
CA GLY A 261 7.35 14.96 -16.56
C GLY A 261 7.55 13.64 -17.33
N VAL A 262 6.44 12.94 -17.59
CA VAL A 262 6.40 11.65 -18.29
C VAL A 262 5.74 11.80 -19.67
N ALA A 263 6.50 11.52 -20.73
CA ALA A 263 5.94 11.45 -22.09
C ALA A 263 5.63 9.99 -22.44
N VAL A 264 4.42 9.70 -22.90
CA VAL A 264 4.00 8.36 -23.33
C VAL A 264 3.69 8.38 -24.82
N LEU A 265 4.42 7.61 -25.61
CA LEU A 265 4.16 7.43 -27.05
C LEU A 265 3.22 6.24 -27.25
N ASP A 266 1.99 6.52 -27.64
CA ASP A 266 1.04 5.52 -28.14
C ASP A 266 1.21 5.37 -29.66
N GLY A 267 1.88 4.32 -30.09
CA GLY A 267 2.13 4.13 -31.52
C GLY A 267 3.01 2.95 -31.84
N THR A 268 2.68 2.20 -32.87
CA THR A 268 3.34 0.94 -33.21
C THR A 268 4.65 1.14 -33.97
N SER A 269 5.78 1.25 -33.28
CA SER A 269 7.09 0.95 -33.87
C SER A 269 7.30 -0.58 -33.90
N CYS A 270 6.58 -1.27 -34.79
CA CYS A 270 6.63 -2.74 -34.92
C CYS A 270 7.96 -3.25 -35.50
N SER A 271 8.66 -2.42 -36.28
CA SER A 271 9.89 -2.83 -36.93
C SER A 271 11.13 -2.43 -36.10
N PRO A 272 12.19 -3.27 -36.07
CA PRO A 272 13.43 -2.91 -35.40
C PRO A 272 14.13 -1.67 -35.99
N SER A 273 13.90 -1.37 -37.28
CA SER A 273 14.39 -0.15 -37.93
C SER A 273 13.68 1.08 -37.39
N SER A 274 12.36 1.03 -37.20
CA SER A 274 11.57 2.12 -36.61
C SER A 274 12.06 2.45 -35.20
N ARG A 275 12.25 1.42 -34.37
CA ARG A 275 12.70 1.58 -32.97
C ARG A 275 14.09 2.22 -32.91
N ARG A 276 15.00 1.79 -33.78
CA ARG A 276 16.35 2.35 -33.88
C ARG A 276 16.36 3.79 -34.39
N ALA A 277 15.54 4.10 -35.39
CA ALA A 277 15.42 5.47 -35.91
C ALA A 277 14.90 6.42 -34.84
N LEU A 278 13.85 6.03 -34.11
CA LEU A 278 13.30 6.82 -33.00
C LEU A 278 14.31 6.99 -31.86
N MET A 279 15.01 5.92 -31.47
CA MET A 279 16.06 5.99 -30.44
C MET A 279 17.24 6.88 -30.87
N SER A 280 17.64 6.85 -32.15
CA SER A 280 18.66 7.77 -32.68
C SER A 280 18.20 9.21 -32.57
N ALA A 281 16.97 9.51 -33.03
CA ALA A 281 16.40 10.85 -32.97
C ALA A 281 16.30 11.36 -31.53
N ILE A 282 15.91 10.53 -30.55
CA ILE A 282 15.88 10.92 -29.14
C ILE A 282 17.30 11.20 -28.63
N LYS A 283 18.28 10.36 -28.96
CA LYS A 283 19.69 10.57 -28.56
C LYS A 283 20.26 11.86 -29.13
N GLU A 284 19.93 12.20 -30.37
CA GLU A 284 20.34 13.44 -31.04
C GLU A 284 19.85 14.70 -30.33
N THR A 285 18.75 14.63 -29.56
CA THR A 285 18.26 15.78 -28.79
C THR A 285 19.12 16.09 -27.56
N GLU A 286 19.87 15.11 -27.04
CA GLU A 286 20.68 15.19 -25.80
C GLU A 286 19.94 15.69 -24.54
N ARG A 287 18.60 15.77 -24.56
CA ARG A 287 17.77 16.31 -23.47
C ARG A 287 17.43 15.29 -22.38
N ILE A 288 17.51 13.99 -22.70
CA ILE A 288 17.19 12.91 -21.77
C ILE A 288 18.23 11.80 -21.86
N PRO A 289 18.70 11.26 -20.73
CA PRO A 289 19.61 10.13 -20.77
C PRO A 289 18.87 8.87 -21.29
N PRO A 290 19.55 7.99 -22.05
CA PRO A 290 18.91 6.87 -22.73
C PRO A 290 18.31 5.83 -21.78
N ASN A 291 18.80 5.74 -20.53
CA ASN A 291 18.28 4.85 -19.50
C ASN A 291 16.88 5.26 -18.97
N ARG A 292 16.43 6.47 -19.27
CA ARG A 292 15.08 6.97 -18.94
C ARG A 292 14.09 6.81 -20.10
N VAL A 293 14.49 6.13 -21.18
CA VAL A 293 13.61 5.75 -22.29
C VAL A 293 13.28 4.27 -22.15
N VAL A 294 12.01 3.97 -21.84
CA VAL A 294 11.54 2.60 -21.57
C VAL A 294 10.59 2.15 -22.66
N PHE A 295 10.92 1.05 -23.34
CA PHE A 295 9.98 0.40 -24.24
C PHE A 295 9.06 -0.53 -23.45
N VAL A 296 7.75 -0.39 -23.62
CA VAL A 296 6.76 -1.28 -23.02
C VAL A 296 6.09 -2.08 -24.13
N GLU A 297 6.48 -3.34 -24.26
CA GLU A 297 5.91 -4.26 -25.24
C GLU A 297 4.75 -5.05 -24.63
N VAL A 298 3.61 -5.03 -25.31
CA VAL A 298 2.40 -5.75 -24.92
C VAL A 298 2.11 -6.83 -25.97
N VAL A 299 2.22 -8.08 -25.55
CA VAL A 299 1.96 -9.26 -26.39
C VAL A 299 0.79 -10.02 -25.78
N ASN A 300 -0.30 -10.12 -26.54
CA ASN A 300 -1.41 -11.00 -26.21
C ASN A 300 -1.51 -12.05 -27.31
N ASN A 301 -1.30 -13.31 -26.95
CA ASN A 301 -1.42 -14.47 -27.83
C ASN A 301 -2.83 -15.07 -27.80
N ASP A 302 -3.62 -14.74 -26.76
CA ASP A 302 -4.99 -15.21 -26.62
C ASP A 302 -5.94 -14.56 -27.65
N PRO A 303 -6.55 -15.35 -28.56
CA PRO A 303 -7.48 -14.81 -29.56
C PRO A 303 -8.79 -14.30 -28.95
N GLU A 304 -9.23 -14.82 -27.80
CA GLU A 304 -10.48 -14.39 -27.15
C GLU A 304 -10.33 -12.97 -26.59
N ILE A 305 -9.20 -12.67 -25.96
CA ILE A 305 -8.89 -11.33 -25.45
C ILE A 305 -8.77 -10.34 -26.61
N LEU A 306 -8.15 -10.75 -27.73
CA LEU A 306 -8.04 -9.91 -28.91
C LEU A 306 -9.43 -9.59 -29.49
N GLN A 307 -10.28 -10.61 -29.64
CA GLN A 307 -11.65 -10.43 -30.13
C GLN A 307 -12.46 -9.52 -29.21
N LEU A 308 -12.36 -9.72 -27.89
CA LEU A 308 -13.00 -8.88 -26.90
C LEU A 308 -12.54 -7.42 -27.05
N ASN A 309 -11.24 -7.17 -27.16
CA ASN A 309 -10.70 -5.82 -27.32
C ASN A 309 -11.20 -5.14 -28.61
N VAL A 310 -11.27 -5.88 -29.72
CA VAL A 310 -11.77 -5.35 -31.01
C VAL A 310 -13.26 -5.02 -30.91
N ASN A 311 -14.05 -5.90 -30.30
CA ASN A 311 -15.47 -5.66 -30.06
C ASN A 311 -15.70 -4.43 -29.17
N HIS A 312 -14.95 -4.31 -28.08
CA HIS A 312 -14.98 -3.13 -27.21
C HIS A 312 -14.62 -1.85 -27.98
N MET A 313 -13.68 -1.89 -28.92
CA MET A 313 -13.35 -0.73 -29.76
C MET A 313 -14.49 -0.36 -30.72
N LYS A 314 -15.20 -1.35 -31.25
CA LYS A 314 -16.39 -1.14 -32.09
C LYS A 314 -17.54 -0.52 -31.27
N GLU A 315 -17.78 -1.01 -30.06
CA GLU A 315 -18.80 -0.46 -29.16
C GLU A 315 -18.53 0.98 -28.76
N MET A 316 -17.24 1.36 -28.61
CA MET A 316 -16.84 2.73 -28.27
C MET A 316 -17.06 3.72 -29.41
N ASN A 317 -17.03 3.26 -30.66
CA ASN A 317 -17.13 4.10 -31.85
C ASN A 317 -18.33 3.64 -32.70
N PRO A 318 -19.55 4.12 -32.40
CA PRO A 318 -20.77 3.65 -33.07
C PRO A 318 -20.84 4.03 -34.56
N ASP A 319 -20.04 5.00 -35.01
CA ASP A 319 -19.99 5.47 -36.42
C ASP A 319 -19.18 4.55 -37.36
N VAL A 320 -18.64 3.46 -36.82
CA VAL A 320 -17.71 2.58 -37.52
C VAL A 320 -18.46 1.56 -38.40
N PRO A 321 -18.00 1.32 -39.65
CA PRO A 321 -18.64 0.37 -40.56
C PRO A 321 -18.75 -1.05 -39.99
N GLU A 322 -19.75 -1.82 -40.45
CA GLU A 322 -19.90 -3.23 -40.03
C GLU A 322 -18.68 -4.09 -40.40
N THR A 323 -17.98 -3.78 -41.50
CA THR A 323 -16.76 -4.44 -41.98
C THR A 323 -15.52 -4.17 -41.14
N PHE A 324 -15.59 -3.23 -40.19
CA PHE A 324 -14.42 -2.78 -39.43
C PHE A 324 -13.68 -3.90 -38.74
N VAL A 325 -14.38 -4.89 -38.20
CA VAL A 325 -13.76 -6.02 -37.50
C VAL A 325 -12.86 -6.79 -38.47
N ASP A 326 -13.34 -7.08 -39.67
CA ASP A 326 -12.62 -7.81 -40.71
C ASP A 326 -11.44 -6.97 -41.25
N ASP A 327 -11.68 -5.69 -41.53
CA ASP A 327 -10.66 -4.74 -41.99
C ASP A 327 -9.52 -4.59 -40.94
N TYR A 328 -9.89 -4.60 -39.66
CA TYR A 328 -8.95 -4.52 -38.54
C TYR A 328 -8.11 -5.80 -38.42
N TYR A 329 -8.71 -6.98 -38.57
CA TYR A 329 -7.95 -8.24 -38.61
C TYR A 329 -7.00 -8.30 -39.82
N ALA A 330 -7.44 -7.87 -41.00
CA ALA A 330 -6.59 -7.78 -42.18
C ALA A 330 -5.38 -6.85 -41.94
N SER A 331 -5.59 -5.72 -41.26
CA SER A 331 -4.53 -4.79 -40.87
C SER A 331 -3.53 -5.43 -39.89
N ILE A 332 -4.00 -6.23 -38.93
CA ILE A 332 -3.14 -6.98 -38.01
C ILE A 332 -2.29 -8.00 -38.77
N GLU A 333 -2.85 -8.74 -39.73
CA GLU A 333 -2.11 -9.72 -40.53
C GLU A 333 -0.99 -9.09 -41.34
N GLN A 334 -1.26 -7.94 -41.97
CA GLN A 334 -0.23 -7.17 -42.67
C GLN A 334 0.91 -6.78 -41.71
N LEU A 335 0.58 -6.25 -40.54
CA LEU A 335 1.58 -5.82 -39.55
C LEU A 335 2.34 -6.98 -38.90
N LYS A 336 1.74 -8.17 -38.79
CA LYS A 336 2.43 -9.39 -38.30
C LYS A 336 3.63 -9.78 -39.17
N THR A 337 3.61 -9.49 -40.47
CA THR A 337 4.74 -9.80 -41.36
C THR A 337 5.99 -8.96 -41.07
N VAL A 338 5.78 -7.73 -40.59
CA VAL A 338 6.84 -6.76 -40.29
C VAL A 338 7.25 -6.80 -38.81
N TYR A 339 6.30 -7.13 -37.92
CA TYR A 339 6.48 -7.13 -36.49
C TYR A 339 7.55 -8.12 -36.02
N LYS A 340 8.52 -7.62 -35.27
CA LYS A 340 9.51 -8.44 -34.57
C LYS A 340 9.49 -8.09 -33.08
N PRO A 341 9.23 -9.06 -32.19
CA PRO A 341 9.16 -8.80 -30.76
C PRO A 341 10.52 -8.36 -30.21
N LEU A 342 10.52 -7.69 -29.05
CA LEU A 342 11.76 -7.35 -28.36
C LEU A 342 12.46 -8.63 -27.90
N ASN A 343 13.75 -8.74 -28.22
CA ASN A 343 14.54 -9.91 -27.89
C ASN A 343 15.77 -9.51 -27.06
N PRO A 344 16.04 -10.17 -25.92
CA PRO A 344 17.18 -9.84 -25.06
C PRO A 344 18.53 -9.94 -25.78
N THR A 345 18.64 -10.77 -26.82
CA THR A 345 19.89 -10.93 -27.57
C THR A 345 20.10 -9.84 -28.62
N ALA A 346 19.03 -9.41 -29.31
CA ALA A 346 19.11 -8.43 -30.38
C ALA A 346 19.00 -6.98 -29.86
N ASP A 347 18.23 -6.77 -28.80
CA ASP A 347 17.89 -5.47 -28.22
C ASP A 347 18.55 -5.26 -26.84
N LYS A 348 19.74 -5.86 -26.62
CA LYS A 348 20.46 -5.85 -25.34
C LYS A 348 20.69 -4.46 -24.72
N ASP A 349 20.85 -3.44 -25.57
CA ASP A 349 21.17 -2.07 -25.15
C ASP A 349 19.91 -1.24 -24.84
N LEU A 350 18.71 -1.76 -25.13
CA LEU A 350 17.44 -1.06 -24.89
C LEU A 350 16.90 -1.37 -23.50
N THR A 351 16.44 -0.34 -22.79
CA THR A 351 15.65 -0.54 -21.57
C THR A 351 14.21 -0.88 -21.95
N TYR A 352 13.75 -2.07 -21.61
CA TYR A 352 12.40 -2.50 -21.96
C TYR A 352 11.72 -3.40 -20.92
N ILE A 353 10.40 -3.37 -20.94
CA ILE A 353 9.47 -4.21 -20.20
C ILE A 353 8.61 -4.91 -21.24
N ARG A 354 8.64 -6.24 -21.25
CA ARG A 354 7.79 -7.06 -22.11
C ARG A 354 6.76 -7.77 -21.26
N ILE A 355 5.49 -7.59 -21.61
CA ILE A 355 4.31 -8.16 -20.95
C ILE A 355 3.71 -9.17 -21.92
N GLU A 356 3.80 -10.45 -21.59
CA GLU A 356 3.21 -11.55 -22.35
C GLU A 356 2.00 -12.13 -21.60
N ASP A 357 0.83 -12.05 -22.22
CA ASP A 357 -0.44 -12.60 -21.74
C ASP A 357 -0.79 -12.18 -20.29
N GLN A 358 -0.19 -11.09 -19.80
CA GLN A 358 -0.27 -10.58 -18.42
C GLN A 358 0.21 -11.55 -17.33
N VAL A 359 0.85 -12.65 -17.73
CA VAL A 359 1.36 -13.67 -16.81
C VAL A 359 2.89 -13.61 -16.76
N THR A 360 3.53 -13.42 -17.92
CA THR A 360 4.98 -13.47 -18.03
C THR A 360 5.54 -12.08 -18.30
N TYR A 361 6.51 -11.68 -17.49
CA TYR A 361 7.20 -10.41 -17.61
C TYR A 361 8.68 -10.66 -17.92
N ALA A 362 9.21 -9.99 -18.95
CA ALA A 362 10.63 -9.97 -19.24
C ALA A 362 11.17 -8.53 -19.16
N LEU A 363 12.26 -8.36 -18.42
CA LEU A 363 12.85 -7.06 -18.11
C LEU A 363 14.26 -6.99 -18.66
N ASN A 364 14.62 -5.86 -19.26
CA ASN A 364 15.99 -5.61 -19.68
C ASN A 364 16.44 -4.20 -19.28
N ASN A 365 17.63 -4.10 -18.68
CA ASN A 365 18.30 -2.85 -18.33
C ASN A 365 17.43 -1.81 -17.57
N ILE A 366 16.56 -2.29 -16.67
CA ILE A 366 15.74 -1.42 -15.82
C ILE A 366 16.61 -0.89 -14.69
N SER A 367 16.90 0.40 -14.72
CA SER A 367 17.72 1.08 -13.71
C SER A 367 17.08 2.41 -13.29
N GLY A 368 17.25 2.76 -12.02
CA GLY A 368 16.64 3.95 -11.44
C GLY A 368 15.20 3.75 -10.96
N TRP A 369 14.74 4.65 -10.10
CA TRP A 369 13.50 4.46 -9.37
C TRP A 369 12.25 4.59 -10.26
N MET A 370 12.27 5.45 -11.29
CA MET A 370 11.14 5.69 -12.21
C MET A 370 10.82 4.44 -13.06
N PRO A 371 11.78 3.84 -13.82
CA PRO A 371 11.52 2.59 -14.54
C PRO A 371 11.10 1.43 -13.64
N THR A 372 11.68 1.30 -12.44
CA THR A 372 11.29 0.26 -11.48
C THR A 372 9.84 0.44 -11.00
N ARG A 373 9.43 1.68 -10.72
CA ARG A 373 8.08 2.00 -10.28
C ARG A 373 7.04 1.85 -11.40
N LEU A 374 7.41 2.22 -12.64
CA LEU A 374 6.61 1.90 -13.83
C LEU A 374 6.39 0.39 -13.94
N PHE A 375 7.44 -0.42 -13.79
CA PHE A 375 7.31 -1.87 -13.83
C PHE A 375 6.39 -2.40 -12.72
N TYR A 376 6.56 -1.92 -11.48
CA TYR A 376 5.70 -2.32 -10.35
C TYR A 376 4.22 -2.01 -10.62
N MET A 377 3.92 -0.82 -11.16
CA MET A 377 2.56 -0.45 -11.55
C MET A 377 2.01 -1.38 -12.66
N LEU A 378 2.81 -1.68 -13.69
CA LEU A 378 2.41 -2.55 -14.79
C LEU A 378 2.18 -4.00 -14.34
N HIS A 379 3.00 -4.50 -13.43
CA HIS A 379 2.89 -5.86 -12.89
C HIS A 379 1.56 -6.09 -12.16
N ASN A 380 1.04 -5.06 -11.49
CA ASN A 380 -0.20 -5.14 -10.72
C ASN A 380 -1.44 -4.74 -11.54
N LEU A 381 -1.30 -4.43 -12.83
CA LEU A 381 -2.40 -3.96 -13.65
C LEU A 381 -3.22 -5.14 -14.19
N CYS A 382 -4.46 -5.30 -13.73
CA CYS A 382 -5.41 -6.22 -14.35
C CYS A 382 -6.09 -5.59 -15.59
N HIS A 383 -6.22 -6.36 -16.67
CA HIS A 383 -6.92 -5.92 -17.89
C HIS A 383 -8.41 -6.27 -17.92
N ALA A 384 -8.90 -7.04 -16.95
CA ALA A 384 -10.32 -7.30 -16.72
C ALA A 384 -10.73 -6.79 -15.33
N PRO A 385 -10.68 -5.46 -15.10
CA PRO A 385 -10.95 -4.92 -13.78
C PRO A 385 -12.39 -5.18 -13.36
N SER A 386 -12.56 -5.67 -12.15
CA SER A 386 -13.85 -5.85 -11.50
C SER A 386 -14.48 -4.52 -11.08
N ASN A 387 -15.74 -4.57 -10.63
CA ASN A 387 -16.40 -3.42 -10.04
C ASN A 387 -15.74 -3.05 -8.71
N LEU A 388 -15.44 -1.76 -8.54
CA LEU A 388 -14.96 -1.20 -7.29
C LEU A 388 -16.11 -0.46 -6.61
N TYR A 389 -16.30 -0.68 -5.32
CA TYR A 389 -17.31 -0.03 -4.51
C TYR A 389 -16.62 0.77 -3.40
N LEU A 390 -17.00 2.03 -3.24
CA LEU A 390 -16.49 2.91 -2.19
C LEU A 390 -17.66 3.33 -1.29
N THR A 391 -17.48 3.23 0.03
CA THR A 391 -18.45 3.75 0.98
C THR A 391 -17.80 4.26 2.26
N ARG A 392 -18.43 5.27 2.86
CA ARG A 392 -18.07 5.78 4.20
C ARG A 392 -18.57 4.79 5.26
N ALA A 393 -17.95 4.84 6.44
CA ALA A 393 -18.57 4.26 7.63
C ALA A 393 -20.00 4.80 7.84
N GLY A 394 -20.86 3.98 8.45
CA GLY A 394 -22.17 4.44 8.91
C GLY A 394 -22.06 5.61 9.90
N GLU A 395 -23.17 6.29 10.16
CA GLU A 395 -23.23 7.39 11.12
C GLU A 395 -22.73 6.93 12.52
N TYR A 396 -21.85 7.72 13.14
CA TYR A 396 -21.21 7.41 14.42
C TYR A 396 -21.31 8.56 15.42
N VAL A 397 -21.10 8.28 16.70
CA VAL A 397 -21.38 9.23 17.80
C VAL A 397 -20.56 10.52 17.67
N ASP A 398 -19.26 10.43 17.37
CA ASP A 398 -18.39 11.60 17.23
C ASP A 398 -18.79 12.50 16.06
N LEU A 399 -19.27 11.90 14.95
CA LEU A 399 -19.78 12.63 13.79
C LEU A 399 -20.98 13.50 14.16
N VAL A 400 -21.95 12.92 14.87
CA VAL A 400 -23.16 13.62 15.33
C VAL A 400 -22.83 14.69 16.36
N ALA A 401 -21.82 14.44 17.21
CA ALA A 401 -21.33 15.39 18.19
C ALA A 401 -20.51 16.54 17.58
N GLY A 402 -20.11 16.46 16.30
CA GLY A 402 -19.24 17.45 15.66
C GLY A 402 -17.78 17.39 16.14
N ARG A 403 -17.33 16.21 16.59
CA ARG A 403 -15.93 15.97 16.97
C ARG A 403 -15.10 15.58 15.75
N ILE A 404 -13.85 16.02 15.76
CA ILE A 404 -12.87 15.68 14.73
C ILE A 404 -12.26 14.32 15.06
N GLY A 405 -12.16 13.44 14.06
CA GLY A 405 -11.50 12.14 14.19
C GLY A 405 -12.16 11.21 15.21
N GLY A 406 -11.39 10.75 16.21
CA GLY A 406 -11.85 9.84 17.24
C GLY A 406 -12.11 8.40 16.77
N ASN A 407 -12.62 7.56 17.67
CA ASN A 407 -12.89 6.14 17.42
C ASN A 407 -14.19 5.64 18.07
N SER A 408 -15.25 6.46 18.01
CA SER A 408 -16.56 6.07 18.56
C SER A 408 -17.29 5.02 17.72
N ARG A 409 -18.25 4.37 18.40
CA ARG A 409 -19.22 3.42 17.84
C ARG A 409 -20.25 4.08 16.92
N LEU A 410 -20.90 3.25 16.10
CA LEU A 410 -22.04 3.62 15.28
C LEU A 410 -23.25 4.05 16.12
N THR A 411 -24.05 4.96 15.56
CA THR A 411 -25.40 5.26 16.06
C THR A 411 -26.37 4.15 15.65
N GLU A 412 -27.58 4.15 16.19
CA GLU A 412 -28.66 3.24 15.75
C GLU A 412 -28.92 3.36 14.23
N ARG A 413 -28.82 4.58 13.70
CA ARG A 413 -28.94 4.84 12.27
C ARG A 413 -27.75 4.30 11.48
N GLY A 414 -26.52 4.46 11.99
CA GLY A 414 -25.33 3.85 11.41
C GLY A 414 -25.38 2.33 11.37
N GLN A 415 -25.93 1.69 12.41
CA GLN A 415 -26.14 0.25 12.42
C GLN A 415 -27.25 -0.20 11.44
N ALA A 416 -28.28 0.63 11.24
CA ALA A 416 -29.27 0.41 10.19
C ALA A 416 -28.64 0.51 8.79
N TYR A 417 -27.67 1.41 8.60
CA TYR A 417 -26.88 1.50 7.37
C TYR A 417 -26.02 0.26 7.12
N SER A 418 -25.34 -0.28 8.13
CA SER A 418 -24.60 -1.55 8.01
C SER A 418 -25.48 -2.68 7.47
N GLU A 419 -26.72 -2.78 7.96
CA GLU A 419 -27.68 -3.78 7.49
C GLU A 419 -28.18 -3.50 6.07
N ALA A 420 -28.49 -2.25 5.74
CA ALA A 420 -28.90 -1.85 4.39
C ALA A 420 -27.80 -2.15 3.35
N LEU A 421 -26.55 -1.86 3.70
CA LEU A 421 -25.37 -2.12 2.87
C LEU A 421 -25.23 -3.62 2.60
N PHE A 422 -25.38 -4.45 3.62
CA PHE A 422 -25.32 -5.91 3.48
C PHE A 422 -26.46 -6.44 2.60
N GLU A 423 -27.70 -6.00 2.82
CA GLU A 423 -28.86 -6.40 2.00
C GLU A 423 -28.67 -6.00 0.51
N TYR A 424 -28.11 -4.82 0.25
CA TYR A 424 -27.80 -4.35 -1.10
C TYR A 424 -26.76 -5.25 -1.80
N PHE A 425 -25.65 -5.59 -1.13
CA PHE A 425 -24.62 -6.45 -1.71
C PHE A 425 -25.10 -7.90 -1.93
N GLN A 426 -26.00 -8.40 -1.08
CA GLN A 426 -26.64 -9.70 -1.29
C GLN A 426 -27.44 -9.73 -2.60
N GLN A 427 -28.16 -8.65 -2.92
CA GLN A 427 -28.96 -8.56 -4.15
C GLN A 427 -28.10 -8.35 -5.40
N GLU A 428 -27.06 -7.52 -5.28
CA GLU A 428 -26.24 -7.12 -6.43
C GLU A 428 -25.21 -8.18 -6.83
N VAL A 429 -24.54 -8.79 -5.85
CA VAL A 429 -23.37 -9.64 -6.14
C VAL A 429 -23.70 -11.13 -6.15
N GLN A 430 -24.80 -11.54 -5.51
CA GLN A 430 -25.41 -12.88 -5.49
C GLN A 430 -24.43 -14.05 -5.28
N LEU A 431 -23.69 -14.44 -6.34
CA LEU A 431 -22.81 -15.62 -6.42
C LEU A 431 -21.31 -15.29 -6.47
N ASN A 432 -20.94 -14.04 -6.78
CA ASN A 432 -19.53 -13.68 -6.93
C ASN A 432 -18.88 -13.45 -5.56
N LYS A 433 -17.63 -13.88 -5.42
CA LYS A 433 -16.84 -13.62 -4.22
C LYS A 433 -16.44 -12.14 -4.18
N VAL A 434 -16.68 -11.48 -3.05
CA VAL A 434 -16.35 -10.07 -2.82
C VAL A 434 -15.22 -9.95 -1.81
N THR A 435 -14.25 -9.10 -2.11
CA THR A 435 -13.22 -8.71 -1.14
C THR A 435 -13.60 -7.37 -0.50
N ILE A 436 -13.60 -7.30 0.82
CA ILE A 436 -13.99 -6.13 1.60
C ILE A 436 -12.74 -5.63 2.32
N MET A 437 -12.32 -4.42 2.00
CA MET A 437 -11.20 -3.72 2.62
C MET A 437 -11.76 -2.67 3.57
N SER A 438 -11.56 -2.86 4.87
CA SER A 438 -12.06 -1.95 5.90
C SER A 438 -10.91 -1.32 6.68
N SER A 439 -11.12 -0.09 7.14
CA SER A 439 -10.29 0.52 8.19
C SER A 439 -10.37 -0.29 9.50
N CYS A 440 -9.35 -0.16 10.33
CA CYS A 440 -9.31 -0.70 11.69
C CYS A 440 -10.10 0.16 12.71
N ALA A 441 -10.62 1.32 12.30
CA ALA A 441 -11.47 2.15 13.15
C ALA A 441 -12.80 1.45 13.49
N LEU A 442 -13.24 1.58 14.74
CA LEU A 442 -14.41 0.91 15.30
C LEU A 442 -15.68 1.13 14.46
N ARG A 443 -15.91 2.38 14.03
CA ARG A 443 -17.04 2.72 13.13
C ARG A 443 -17.02 1.95 11.80
N CYS A 444 -15.84 1.70 11.24
CA CYS A 444 -15.69 0.95 9.99
C CYS A 444 -15.86 -0.55 10.25
N THR A 445 -15.27 -1.08 11.31
CA THR A 445 -15.42 -2.50 11.70
C THR A 445 -16.88 -2.85 12.00
N GLU A 446 -17.59 -1.99 12.74
CA GLU A 446 -19.03 -2.17 13.01
C GLU A 446 -19.87 -2.06 11.72
N THR A 447 -19.46 -1.21 10.76
CA THR A 447 -20.16 -1.09 9.47
C THR A 447 -20.07 -2.40 8.67
N VAL A 448 -18.92 -3.10 8.73
CA VAL A 448 -18.71 -4.38 8.02
C VAL A 448 -19.03 -5.62 8.85
N GLN A 449 -19.52 -5.47 10.08
CA GLN A 449 -19.75 -6.58 11.02
C GLN A 449 -20.59 -7.71 10.42
N ARG A 450 -21.67 -7.39 9.70
CA ARG A 450 -22.54 -8.40 9.05
C ARG A 450 -21.82 -9.18 7.96
N PHE A 451 -20.87 -8.57 7.27
CA PHE A 451 -20.03 -9.26 6.30
C PHE A 451 -19.02 -10.19 7.00
N GLU A 452 -18.46 -9.75 8.13
CA GLU A 452 -17.55 -10.56 8.93
C GLU A 452 -18.23 -11.82 9.46
N GLU A 453 -19.42 -11.69 10.04
CA GLU A 453 -20.22 -12.81 10.55
C GLU A 453 -20.45 -13.88 9.47
N GLN A 454 -20.73 -13.48 8.23
CA GLN A 454 -20.89 -14.39 7.09
C GLN A 454 -19.56 -15.02 6.63
N SER A 455 -18.47 -14.24 6.65
CA SER A 455 -17.15 -14.73 6.28
C SER A 455 -16.66 -15.83 7.24
N VAL A 456 -16.87 -15.65 8.55
CA VAL A 456 -16.50 -16.65 9.58
C VAL A 456 -17.31 -17.94 9.43
N LEU A 457 -18.62 -17.83 9.18
CA LEU A 457 -19.48 -19.00 8.97
C LEU A 457 -19.03 -19.88 7.79
N GLN A 458 -18.47 -19.27 6.74
CA GLN A 458 -17.92 -20.00 5.59
C GLN A 458 -16.61 -20.75 5.92
N GLN A 459 -15.77 -20.18 6.79
CA GLN A 459 -14.48 -20.79 7.16
C GLN A 459 -14.62 -21.98 8.13
N VAL A 460 -15.67 -21.99 8.97
CA VAL A 460 -15.87 -23.00 10.01
C VAL A 460 -16.61 -24.25 9.50
N GLY A 461 -17.11 -24.26 8.25
CA GLY A 461 -17.74 -25.44 7.64
C GLY A 461 -19.05 -25.88 8.30
N ALA A 462 -19.63 -25.07 9.19
CA ALA A 462 -20.89 -25.35 9.88
C ALA A 462 -22.08 -25.06 8.96
N VAL A 463 -22.33 -25.94 8.00
CA VAL A 463 -23.51 -25.84 7.12
C VAL A 463 -24.70 -26.50 7.81
N ASN A 464 -25.53 -25.71 8.48
CA ASN A 464 -26.91 -26.12 8.76
C ASN A 464 -27.75 -25.93 7.48
N PRO A 465 -28.36 -26.97 6.89
CA PRO A 465 -29.03 -26.88 5.59
C PRO A 465 -30.37 -26.13 5.56
N GLN A 466 -30.85 -25.59 6.69
CA GLN A 466 -32.23 -25.12 6.84
C GLN A 466 -32.44 -23.59 6.79
N SER A 467 -31.44 -22.81 6.34
CA SER A 467 -31.66 -21.38 6.05
C SER A 467 -31.37 -21.07 4.57
N GLU A 468 -32.44 -21.05 3.77
CA GLU A 468 -32.48 -20.59 2.37
C GLU A 468 -32.34 -19.06 2.26
N ALA A 469 -31.38 -18.45 2.96
CA ALA A 469 -31.02 -17.05 2.73
C ALA A 469 -29.84 -17.01 1.74
N LEU A 470 -29.93 -16.16 0.71
CA LEU A 470 -28.85 -15.90 -0.26
C LEU A 470 -27.53 -15.62 0.48
N LYS A 471 -26.59 -16.59 0.45
CA LYS A 471 -25.31 -16.49 1.16
C LYS A 471 -24.28 -15.77 0.28
N LEU A 472 -23.97 -14.53 0.62
CA LEU A 472 -22.91 -13.75 -0.02
C LEU A 472 -21.54 -14.36 0.32
N SER A 473 -20.74 -14.73 -0.68
CA SER A 473 -19.34 -15.13 -0.46
C SER A 473 -18.48 -13.88 -0.30
N CYS A 474 -17.93 -13.66 0.89
CA CYS A 474 -17.15 -12.46 1.18
C CYS A 474 -15.90 -12.75 2.03
N ARG A 475 -14.84 -11.99 1.77
CA ARG A 475 -13.60 -11.97 2.55
C ARG A 475 -13.39 -10.57 3.08
N VAL A 476 -13.34 -10.41 4.41
CA VAL A 476 -13.06 -9.12 5.06
C VAL A 476 -11.58 -9.03 5.43
N VAL A 477 -10.96 -7.88 5.15
CA VAL A 477 -9.57 -7.55 5.47
C VAL A 477 -9.55 -6.18 6.15
N TYR A 478 -8.91 -6.12 7.31
CA TYR A 478 -8.74 -4.88 8.08
C TYR A 478 -7.35 -4.29 7.84
N LEU A 479 -7.30 -3.00 7.47
CA LEU A 479 -6.09 -2.32 6.99
C LEU A 479 -5.91 -1.02 7.77
N PRO A 480 -4.91 -0.91 8.66
CA PRO A 480 -4.64 0.31 9.42
C PRO A 480 -4.32 1.51 8.52
N THR A 481 -3.74 1.25 7.36
CA THR A 481 -3.43 2.27 6.35
C THR A 481 -4.69 2.92 5.76
N LEU A 482 -5.88 2.33 5.92
CA LEU A 482 -7.18 2.92 5.58
C LEU A 482 -7.85 3.67 6.73
N ASP A 483 -7.19 3.86 7.87
CA ASP A 483 -7.71 4.66 9.01
C ASP A 483 -7.79 6.15 8.68
N ASN A 484 -8.50 6.93 9.50
CA ASN A 484 -8.71 8.35 9.17
C ASN A 484 -7.40 9.13 9.16
N VAL A 485 -7.45 10.35 8.62
CA VAL A 485 -6.38 11.34 8.80
C VAL A 485 -6.07 11.45 10.29
N ASN A 486 -4.79 11.38 10.65
CA ASN A 486 -4.37 11.70 11.99
C ASN A 486 -4.44 13.22 12.20
N HIS A 487 -5.35 13.68 13.05
CA HIS A 487 -5.54 15.10 13.36
C HIS A 487 -4.60 15.60 14.48
N GLY A 488 -3.72 14.73 14.99
CA GLY A 488 -2.74 15.05 16.02
C GLY A 488 -3.39 15.61 17.28
N ASP A 489 -2.94 16.79 17.71
CA ASP A 489 -3.43 17.44 18.94
C ASP A 489 -4.94 17.77 18.89
N CYS A 490 -5.52 17.85 17.69
CA CYS A 490 -6.93 18.17 17.48
C CYS A 490 -7.86 16.94 17.52
N ASP A 491 -7.32 15.72 17.64
CA ASP A 491 -8.14 14.50 17.62
C ASP A 491 -9.09 14.42 18.83
N GLY A 492 -10.35 14.06 18.57
CA GLY A 492 -11.42 13.97 19.58
C GLY A 492 -11.98 15.32 20.07
N GLN A 493 -11.42 16.46 19.65
CA GLN A 493 -11.93 17.79 20.01
C GLN A 493 -13.17 18.17 19.19
N LEU A 494 -14.01 19.05 19.74
CA LEU A 494 -15.09 19.69 18.97
C LEU A 494 -14.47 20.65 17.95
N PHE A 495 -15.00 20.65 16.73
CA PHE A 495 -14.49 21.54 15.68
C PHE A 495 -14.62 23.02 16.04
N SER A 496 -15.68 23.39 16.76
CA SER A 496 -15.90 24.73 17.28
C SER A 496 -14.83 25.18 18.28
N ASP A 497 -14.31 24.25 19.10
CA ASP A 497 -13.22 24.52 20.03
C ASP A 497 -11.88 24.68 19.29
N VAL A 498 -11.59 23.81 18.32
CA VAL A 498 -10.39 23.94 17.48
C VAL A 498 -10.38 25.26 16.71
N ARG A 499 -11.54 25.70 16.21
CA ARG A 499 -11.68 27.01 15.56
C ARG A 499 -11.37 28.17 16.49
N ARG A 500 -11.65 28.03 17.79
CA ARG A 500 -11.37 29.04 18.81
C ARG A 500 -9.91 29.02 19.25
N THR A 501 -9.30 27.85 19.38
CA THR A 501 -7.92 27.69 19.88
C THR A 501 -6.87 27.93 18.79
N MET A 502 -7.14 27.53 17.55
CA MET A 502 -6.18 27.53 16.44
C MET A 502 -6.76 28.09 15.12
N PRO A 503 -7.25 29.35 15.10
CA PRO A 503 -7.83 29.93 13.88
C PRO A 503 -6.81 30.11 12.75
N GLY A 504 -5.54 30.41 13.07
CA GLY A 504 -4.49 30.61 12.08
C GLY A 504 -4.16 29.34 11.29
N THR A 505 -4.08 28.19 11.97
CA THR A 505 -3.85 26.89 11.33
C THR A 505 -5.00 26.54 10.39
N LEU A 506 -6.26 26.74 10.82
CA LEU A 506 -7.41 26.49 9.95
C LEU A 506 -7.42 27.39 8.71
N LEU A 507 -7.03 28.66 8.81
CA LEU A 507 -6.91 29.53 7.64
C LEU A 507 -5.85 29.03 6.65
N GLN A 508 -4.71 28.54 7.15
CA GLN A 508 -3.68 27.92 6.31
C GLN A 508 -4.20 26.66 5.63
N MET A 509 -4.92 25.81 6.37
CA MET A 509 -5.55 24.61 5.81
C MET A 509 -6.63 24.93 4.78
N GLN A 510 -7.36 26.04 4.90
CA GLN A 510 -8.29 26.48 3.85
C GLN A 510 -7.57 26.96 2.59
N ALA A 511 -6.42 27.62 2.76
CA ALA A 511 -5.62 28.13 1.65
C ALA A 511 -4.94 26.99 0.88
N ASP A 512 -4.39 26.00 1.58
CA ASP A 512 -3.77 24.81 1.01
C ASP A 512 -4.15 23.55 1.80
N PRO A 513 -5.32 22.95 1.50
CA PRO A 513 -5.80 21.75 2.18
C PRO A 513 -4.90 20.52 1.94
N TYR A 514 -4.14 20.50 0.86
CA TYR A 514 -3.44 19.30 0.41
C TYR A 514 -2.09 19.13 1.10
N HIS A 515 -1.31 20.20 1.22
CA HIS A 515 0.02 20.14 1.84
C HIS A 515 0.05 20.51 3.32
N THR A 516 -0.93 21.29 3.81
CA THR A 516 -0.96 21.70 5.22
C THR A 516 -1.26 20.51 6.13
N ALA A 517 -0.34 20.23 7.06
CA ALA A 517 -0.50 19.17 8.06
C ALA A 517 -1.28 19.67 9.28
N TRP A 518 -2.00 18.75 9.93
CA TRP A 518 -2.51 19.00 11.27
C TRP A 518 -1.36 19.13 12.29
N PRO A 519 -1.55 19.89 13.39
CA PRO A 519 -0.54 19.97 14.46
C PRO A 519 -0.24 18.59 15.04
N ASN A 520 1.02 18.13 14.95
CA ASN A 520 1.43 16.75 15.30
C ASN A 520 0.63 15.65 14.59
N GLY A 521 0.04 15.97 13.44
CA GLY A 521 -0.78 15.07 12.63
C GLY A 521 -0.26 14.93 11.21
N GLU A 522 -1.13 14.44 10.33
CA GLU A 522 -0.82 14.18 8.91
C GLU A 522 -1.36 15.29 8.00
N CYS A 523 -0.78 15.42 6.80
CA CYS A 523 -1.42 16.14 5.69
C CYS A 523 -2.03 15.18 4.65
N ILE A 524 -2.92 15.68 3.79
CA ILE A 524 -3.57 14.87 2.75
C ILE A 524 -2.53 14.32 1.75
N HIS A 525 -1.50 15.10 1.42
CA HIS A 525 -0.41 14.64 0.55
C HIS A 525 0.32 13.41 1.11
N GLN A 526 0.65 13.41 2.41
CA GLN A 526 1.25 12.25 3.10
C GLN A 526 0.34 11.04 3.03
N LEU A 527 -0.95 11.23 3.31
CA LEU A 527 -1.95 10.17 3.28
C LEU A 527 -2.04 9.52 1.88
N TYR A 528 -2.08 10.33 0.82
CA TYR A 528 -2.27 9.81 -0.53
C TYR A 528 -1.02 9.07 -1.02
N ASN A 529 0.17 9.68 -0.89
CA ASN A 529 1.39 9.09 -1.41
C ASN A 529 1.92 7.92 -0.56
N ALA A 530 1.83 7.98 0.77
CA ALA A 530 2.42 6.95 1.62
C ALA A 530 1.46 5.81 1.93
N ARG A 531 0.15 6.08 2.03
CA ARG A 531 -0.84 5.10 2.53
C ARG A 531 -1.77 4.56 1.46
N LEU A 532 -2.23 5.39 0.51
CA LEU A 532 -3.20 4.95 -0.52
C LEU A 532 -2.56 4.23 -1.70
N GLU A 533 -1.35 4.59 -2.09
CA GLU A 533 -0.70 3.99 -3.26
C GLU A 533 -0.64 2.45 -3.24
N PRO A 534 -0.24 1.77 -2.14
CA PRO A 534 -0.26 0.31 -2.09
C PRO A 534 -1.66 -0.27 -2.32
N HIS A 535 -2.70 0.36 -1.75
CA HIS A 535 -4.08 -0.08 -1.92
C HIS A 535 -4.58 0.12 -3.34
N ILE A 536 -4.14 1.18 -4.02
CA ILE A 536 -4.45 1.39 -5.43
C ILE A 536 -3.95 0.21 -6.26
N HIS A 537 -2.73 -0.26 -5.99
CA HIS A 537 -2.17 -1.43 -6.68
C HIS A 537 -2.89 -2.73 -6.32
N ASP A 538 -3.24 -2.94 -5.05
CA ASP A 538 -4.02 -4.12 -4.62
C ASP A 538 -5.41 -4.15 -5.29
N ILE A 539 -6.08 -3.01 -5.38
CA ILE A 539 -7.37 -2.87 -6.06
C ILE A 539 -7.22 -3.09 -7.57
N GLN A 540 -6.14 -2.60 -8.19
CA GLN A 540 -5.86 -2.82 -9.61
C GLN A 540 -5.54 -4.28 -9.93
N ALA A 541 -4.92 -5.01 -9.00
CA ALA A 541 -4.57 -6.41 -9.14
C ALA A 541 -5.76 -7.36 -8.90
N SER A 542 -6.79 -6.88 -8.18
CA SER A 542 -7.96 -7.70 -7.85
C SER A 542 -8.80 -8.04 -9.08
N THR A 543 -9.04 -9.35 -9.26
CA THR A 543 -10.02 -9.89 -10.22
C THR A 543 -11.43 -9.98 -9.65
N GLU A 544 -11.55 -9.92 -8.32
CA GLU A 544 -12.82 -9.95 -7.60
C GLU A 544 -13.33 -8.53 -7.36
N PRO A 545 -14.65 -8.29 -7.31
CA PRO A 545 -15.20 -7.00 -6.89
C PRO A 545 -14.70 -6.62 -5.49
N VAL A 546 -14.27 -5.37 -5.34
CA VAL A 546 -13.70 -4.85 -4.10
C VAL A 546 -14.63 -3.80 -3.49
N LEU A 547 -14.99 -3.95 -2.23
CA LEU A 547 -15.67 -2.93 -1.43
C LEU A 547 -14.67 -2.31 -0.45
N VAL A 548 -14.45 -1.00 -0.54
CA VAL A 548 -13.62 -0.23 0.39
C VAL A 548 -14.51 0.56 1.35
N VAL A 549 -14.40 0.26 2.64
CA VAL A 549 -15.11 0.96 3.72
C VAL A 549 -14.10 1.78 4.53
N SER A 550 -14.16 3.10 4.39
CA SER A 550 -13.18 4.01 5.01
C SER A 550 -13.79 5.39 5.32
N HIS A 551 -12.97 6.43 5.35
CA HIS A 551 -13.32 7.80 5.70
C HIS A 551 -13.24 8.72 4.48
N LEU A 552 -13.87 9.90 4.60
CA LEU A 552 -14.07 10.82 3.48
C LEU A 552 -12.78 11.12 2.71
N VAL A 553 -11.71 11.54 3.38
CA VAL A 553 -10.46 11.98 2.73
C VAL A 553 -9.79 10.86 1.94
N LEU A 554 -9.77 9.64 2.47
CA LEU A 554 -9.20 8.47 1.79
C LEU A 554 -10.03 8.05 0.58
N LEU A 555 -11.36 8.04 0.73
CA LEU A 555 -12.27 7.71 -0.35
C LEU A 555 -12.23 8.75 -1.47
N GLN A 556 -12.06 10.04 -1.14
CA GLN A 556 -11.82 11.10 -2.12
C GLN A 556 -10.53 10.86 -2.92
N GLY A 557 -9.45 10.40 -2.27
CA GLY A 557 -8.20 10.06 -2.94
C GLY A 557 -8.36 8.87 -3.90
N LEU A 558 -9.03 7.80 -3.45
CA LEU A 558 -9.36 6.65 -4.30
C LEU A 558 -10.27 7.02 -5.47
N TYR A 559 -11.28 7.86 -5.22
CA TYR A 559 -12.18 8.36 -6.26
C TYR A 559 -11.40 9.16 -7.31
N SER A 560 -10.58 10.11 -6.87
CA SER A 560 -9.72 10.95 -7.73
C SER A 560 -8.80 10.11 -8.64
N TYR A 561 -8.30 8.97 -8.15
CA TYR A 561 -7.48 8.06 -8.96
C TYR A 561 -8.31 7.25 -9.97
N PHE A 562 -9.40 6.63 -9.52
CA PHE A 562 -10.12 5.65 -10.34
C PHE A 562 -11.10 6.28 -11.32
N VAL A 563 -11.77 7.36 -10.94
CA VAL A 563 -12.85 7.97 -11.72
C VAL A 563 -12.29 9.00 -12.69
N SER A 564 -12.81 9.00 -13.91
CA SER A 564 -12.49 9.98 -14.94
C SER A 564 -13.77 10.66 -15.41
N GLU A 565 -13.81 11.99 -15.35
CA GLU A 565 -14.93 12.79 -15.82
C GLU A 565 -14.55 13.43 -17.16
N ASN A 566 -15.24 13.07 -18.25
CA ASN A 566 -14.98 13.63 -19.59
C ASN A 566 -13.50 13.54 -20.02
N ASP A 567 -12.86 12.39 -19.82
CA ASP A 567 -11.42 12.16 -20.06
C ASP A 567 -10.46 13.05 -19.24
N ARG A 568 -10.98 13.82 -18.27
CA ARG A 568 -10.19 14.60 -17.32
C ARG A 568 -10.19 13.92 -15.96
N PHE A 569 -9.01 13.91 -15.33
CA PHE A 569 -8.84 13.39 -13.98
C PHE A 569 -8.91 14.54 -12.99
N VAL A 570 -9.53 14.29 -11.85
CA VAL A 570 -9.45 15.22 -10.71
C VAL A 570 -8.07 15.06 -10.11
N ALA A 571 -7.24 16.09 -10.23
CA ALA A 571 -5.93 16.10 -9.60
C ALA A 571 -6.06 15.84 -8.08
N PRO A 572 -5.13 15.10 -7.45
CA PRO A 572 -5.23 14.76 -6.03
C PRO A 572 -5.34 16.00 -5.14
N GLN A 573 -4.75 17.13 -5.55
CA GLN A 573 -4.84 18.41 -4.84
C GLN A 573 -6.28 18.94 -4.78
N ASN A 574 -7.13 18.59 -5.75
CA ASN A 574 -8.52 19.02 -5.85
C ASN A 574 -9.50 17.94 -5.37
N ALA A 575 -9.01 16.81 -4.83
CA ALA A 575 -9.87 15.70 -4.41
C ALA A 575 -10.87 16.09 -3.30
N TYR A 576 -10.58 17.15 -2.52
CA TYR A 576 -11.51 17.68 -1.50
C TYR A 576 -12.85 18.17 -2.07
N GLN A 577 -12.90 18.47 -3.38
CA GLN A 577 -14.13 18.91 -4.08
C GLN A 577 -15.11 17.74 -4.33
N ILE A 578 -14.64 16.49 -4.22
CA ILE A 578 -15.45 15.31 -4.46
C ILE A 578 -16.36 15.08 -3.26
N GLU A 579 -17.66 15.21 -3.46
CA GLU A 579 -18.66 14.93 -2.43
C GLU A 579 -18.98 13.44 -2.38
N ILE A 580 -18.71 12.81 -1.23
CA ILE A 580 -19.10 11.43 -0.93
C ILE A 580 -20.13 11.47 0.21
N PRO A 581 -21.44 11.39 -0.10
CA PRO A 581 -22.48 11.50 0.91
C PRO A 581 -22.49 10.29 1.85
N LEU A 582 -22.93 10.51 3.08
CA LEU A 582 -23.23 9.42 4.01
C LEU A 582 -24.40 8.59 3.47
N GLU A 583 -24.49 7.35 3.93
CA GLU A 583 -25.55 6.40 3.52
C GLU A 583 -25.60 6.09 2.02
N SER A 584 -24.49 6.32 1.31
CA SER A 584 -24.38 6.06 -0.12
C SER A 584 -23.26 5.07 -0.45
N VAL A 585 -23.38 4.37 -1.58
CA VAL A 585 -22.35 3.50 -2.14
C VAL A 585 -21.99 4.03 -3.51
N ILE A 586 -20.70 4.27 -3.74
CA ILE A 586 -20.21 4.66 -5.06
C ILE A 586 -19.76 3.41 -5.78
N LYS A 587 -20.45 3.06 -6.86
CA LYS A 587 -20.11 1.95 -7.76
C LYS A 587 -19.29 2.47 -8.92
N ILE A 588 -18.04 2.02 -9.01
CA ILE A 588 -17.10 2.38 -10.06
C ILE A 588 -16.98 1.18 -11.01
N ARG A 589 -17.41 1.38 -12.26
CA ARG A 589 -17.35 0.38 -13.32
C ARG A 589 -16.51 0.86 -14.50
N ARG A 590 -15.86 -0.08 -15.19
CA ARG A 590 -15.12 0.22 -16.42
C ARG A 590 -16.09 0.45 -17.57
N VAL A 591 -15.88 1.53 -18.31
CA VAL A 591 -16.54 1.83 -19.58
C VAL A 591 -15.44 2.24 -20.57
N GLY A 592 -15.09 1.32 -21.46
CA GLY A 592 -14.00 1.52 -22.42
C GLY A 592 -12.63 1.57 -21.77
N VAL A 593 -11.93 2.69 -21.96
CA VAL A 593 -10.63 2.96 -21.33
C VAL A 593 -10.78 3.63 -19.96
N ASN A 594 -11.98 4.15 -19.68
CA ASN A 594 -12.27 4.98 -18.52
C ASN A 594 -13.04 4.19 -17.44
N ARG A 595 -13.11 4.75 -16.23
CA ARG A 595 -14.01 4.24 -15.19
C ARG A 595 -15.00 5.34 -14.83
N ILE A 596 -16.26 4.95 -14.70
CA ILE A 596 -17.38 5.83 -14.40
C ILE A 596 -17.91 5.45 -13.02
N ALA A 597 -18.21 6.47 -12.21
CA ALA A 597 -18.83 6.32 -10.91
C ALA A 597 -20.35 6.53 -10.98
N GLU A 598 -21.09 5.67 -10.29
CA GLU A 598 -22.52 5.77 -10.06
C GLU A 598 -22.76 5.83 -8.55
N ILE A 599 -23.50 6.84 -8.08
CA ILE A 599 -23.80 7.02 -6.65
C ILE A 599 -25.16 6.39 -6.36
N ILE A 600 -25.16 5.42 -5.46
CA ILE A 600 -26.34 4.65 -5.06
C ILE A 600 -26.71 5.08 -3.64
N ASP A 601 -27.85 5.76 -3.51
CA ASP A 601 -28.38 6.25 -2.23
C ASP A 601 -29.18 5.15 -1.53
N LEU A 602 -28.76 4.78 -0.31
CA LEU A 602 -29.43 3.78 0.53
C LEU A 602 -30.26 4.40 1.66
N SER A 603 -30.41 5.73 1.71
CA SER A 603 -31.09 6.45 2.80
C SER A 603 -32.53 5.94 3.05
N LYS A 604 -33.25 5.56 1.99
CA LYS A 604 -34.63 5.05 2.12
C LYS A 604 -34.67 3.67 2.78
N GLU A 605 -33.68 2.84 2.52
CA GLU A 605 -33.52 1.50 3.08
C GLU A 605 -33.12 1.60 4.54
N VAL A 606 -32.21 2.53 4.86
CA VAL A 606 -31.84 2.90 6.23
C VAL A 606 -33.06 3.31 7.04
N ASP A 607 -33.88 4.23 6.51
CA ASP A 607 -35.10 4.69 7.19
C ASP A 607 -36.08 3.55 7.48
N LYS A 608 -36.21 2.57 6.55
CA LYS A 608 -37.06 1.39 6.76
C LYS A 608 -36.50 0.49 7.87
N ILE A 609 -35.19 0.24 7.89
CA ILE A 609 -34.52 -0.60 8.88
C ILE A 609 -34.55 0.07 10.27
N GLU A 610 -34.23 1.36 10.35
CA GLU A 610 -34.24 2.12 11.60
C GLU A 610 -35.65 2.11 12.22
N ARG A 611 -36.68 2.34 11.39
CA ARG A 611 -38.08 2.30 11.82
C ARG A 611 -38.49 0.91 12.31
N ARG A 612 -37.98 -0.17 11.69
CA ARG A 612 -38.18 -1.56 12.15
C ARG A 612 -37.53 -1.81 13.52
N ARG A 613 -36.34 -1.26 13.78
CA ARG A 613 -35.57 -1.49 15.02
C ARG A 613 -36.05 -0.65 16.20
N THR A 614 -36.26 0.65 15.99
CA THR A 614 -36.48 1.62 17.07
C THR A 614 -37.91 2.17 17.12
N GLY A 615 -38.72 1.91 16.09
CA GLY A 615 -40.05 2.49 15.93
C GLY A 615 -40.05 3.98 15.55
N LYS A 616 -38.88 4.60 15.38
CA LYS A 616 -38.71 6.01 14.99
C LYS A 616 -37.71 6.11 13.83
N VAL A 617 -37.69 7.28 13.18
CA VAL A 617 -36.69 7.61 12.15
C VAL A 617 -36.02 8.90 12.59
N THR A 618 -34.71 8.87 12.75
CA THR A 618 -33.92 10.06 13.06
C THR A 618 -33.58 10.81 11.77
N LYS A 619 -33.31 12.12 11.86
CA LYS A 619 -32.89 12.89 10.69
C LYS A 619 -31.43 12.55 10.37
N PRO A 620 -31.09 12.24 9.11
CA PRO A 620 -29.72 11.95 8.73
C PRO A 620 -28.83 13.16 8.94
N THR A 621 -27.66 12.95 9.55
CA THR A 621 -26.58 13.94 9.55
C THR A 621 -26.03 14.02 8.12
N LYS A 622 -26.17 15.16 7.44
CA LYS A 622 -25.75 15.29 6.04
C LYS A 622 -24.25 15.56 5.87
N HIS A 623 -23.70 16.45 6.70
CA HIS A 623 -22.29 16.82 6.66
C HIS A 623 -21.79 17.08 8.07
N SER A 624 -20.54 16.68 8.36
CA SER A 624 -19.86 17.14 9.56
C SER A 624 -19.48 18.63 9.39
N GLU A 625 -19.31 19.38 10.49
CA GLU A 625 -18.83 20.77 10.38
C GLU A 625 -17.45 20.87 9.70
N LEU A 626 -16.64 19.82 9.85
CA LEU A 626 -15.34 19.69 9.20
C LEU A 626 -15.49 19.40 7.69
N ASP A 627 -16.48 18.59 7.29
CA ASP A 627 -16.78 18.32 5.89
C ASP A 627 -17.22 19.62 5.19
N ILE A 628 -18.03 20.45 5.87
CA ILE A 628 -18.43 21.79 5.40
C ILE A 628 -17.23 22.73 5.31
N PHE A 629 -16.29 22.64 6.25
CA PHE A 629 -15.07 23.43 6.21
C PHE A 629 -14.20 23.10 5.00
N TYR A 630 -14.06 21.82 4.66
CA TYR A 630 -13.34 21.43 3.45
C TYR A 630 -14.11 21.78 2.16
N SER A 631 -15.45 21.73 2.15
CA SER A 631 -16.23 22.15 0.97
C SER A 631 -16.31 23.66 0.77
N THR A 632 -16.03 24.45 1.81
CA THR A 632 -15.92 25.91 1.73
C THR A 632 -14.52 26.39 1.35
N ALA A 633 -13.51 25.52 1.42
CA ALA A 633 -12.19 25.78 0.84
C ALA A 633 -12.33 25.81 -0.70
N LYS A 634 -12.24 27.00 -1.29
CA LYS A 634 -12.55 27.34 -2.69
C LYS A 634 -14.02 27.17 -3.10
N ARG A 635 -14.87 28.02 -2.51
CA ARG A 635 -15.81 28.81 -3.32
C ARG A 635 -15.18 30.14 -3.72
#